data_AF-A0AAD5DCY8-F1
#
_entry.id   AF-A0AAD5DCY8-F1
#
_cell.length_a   1.000
_cell.length_b   1.000
_cell.length_c   1.000
_cell.angle_alpha   90.00
_cell.angle_beta   90.00
_cell.angle_gamma   90.00
#
_symmetry.space_group_name_H-M   'P 1'
#
loop_
_entity.id
_entity.type
_entity.pdbx_description
1 polymer ?
#
loop_
_entity_poly.entity_id
_entity_poly.type
_entity_poly.pdbx_seq_one_letter_code
_entity_poly.pdbx_strand_id
1 'polypeptide(L)' 'MGGGAGISINSTFRIVTENTIFAMPEVLIGLFPDVGASYFLSRLPGFL' A
#
# COMPACT_ATOMS: atom_id res chain seq x y z
N MET A 1 1.81 7.16 -2.80
CA MET A 1 0.37 6.78 -2.80
C MET A 1 0.09 5.89 -3.99
N GLY A 2 -0.99 5.13 -3.93
CA GLY A 2 -1.48 4.26 -4.99
C GLY A 2 -0.45 3.30 -5.57
N GLY A 3 -0.38 3.17 -6.89
CA GLY A 3 0.56 2.26 -7.54
C GLY A 3 2.02 2.36 -7.08
N GLY A 4 2.51 3.57 -6.76
CA GLY A 4 3.87 3.74 -6.21
C GLY A 4 4.05 3.07 -4.84
N ALA A 5 3.02 3.12 -3.99
CA ALA A 5 3.01 2.41 -2.72
C ALA A 5 2.97 0.88 -2.91
N GLY A 6 2.22 0.39 -3.90
CA GLY A 6 2.19 -1.04 -4.26
C GLY A 6 3.55 -1.55 -4.76
N ILE A 7 4.21 -0.82 -5.66
CA ILE A 7 5.55 -1.19 -6.17
C ILE A 7 6.57 -1.22 -5.02
N SER A 8 6.60 -0.17 -4.19
CA SER A 8 7.52 -0.10 -3.06
C SER A 8 7.24 -1.17 -1.99
N ILE A 9 6.00 -1.62 -1.80
CA ILE A 9 5.73 -2.65 -0.79
C ILE A 9 6.23 -4.03 -1.20
N ASN A 10 6.24 -4.33 -2.49
CA ASN A 10 6.68 -5.61 -3.02
C ASN A 10 8.23 -5.73 -3.12
N SER A 11 8.98 -4.67 -2.81
CA SER A 11 10.44 -4.74 -2.74
C SER A 11 10.94 -5.32 -1.41
N THR A 12 12.08 -5.99 -1.45
CA THR A 12 12.75 -6.56 -0.26
C THR A 12 13.09 -5.50 0.78
N PHE A 13 13.53 -4.33 0.32
CA PHE A 13 13.92 -3.20 1.17
C PHE A 13 12.98 -2.03 0.95
N ARG A 14 12.60 -1.38 2.05
CA ARG A 14 11.70 -0.23 2.11
C ARG A 14 12.31 0.79 3.05
N ILE A 15 12.66 1.96 2.51
CA ILE A 15 13.25 3.06 3.25
C ILE A 15 12.18 4.14 3.37
N VAL A 16 11.93 4.61 4.58
CA VAL A 16 10.97 5.69 4.87
C VAL A 16 11.70 6.86 5.51
N THR A 17 11.18 8.05 5.28
CA THR A 17 11.67 9.33 5.82
C THR A 17 10.54 10.08 6.50
N GLU A 18 10.85 11.19 7.16
CA GLU A 18 9.89 12.09 7.81
C GLU A 18 8.85 12.68 6.84
N ASN A 19 9.17 12.73 5.54
CA ASN A 19 8.28 13.27 4.51
C ASN A 19 7.47 12.18 3.79
N THR A 20 7.58 10.91 4.20
CA THR A 20 6.93 9.80 3.51
C THR A 20 5.42 9.77 3.79
N ILE A 21 4.61 9.86 2.73
CA ILE A 21 3.14 9.76 2.79
C ILE A 21 2.69 8.48 2.08
N PHE A 22 2.07 7.56 2.84
CA PHE A 22 1.57 6.29 2.35
C PHE A 22 0.04 6.23 2.39
N ALA A 23 -0.59 5.93 1.25
CA ALA A 23 -2.04 5.74 1.14
C ALA A 23 -2.41 4.96 -0.13
N MET A 24 -3.56 4.28 -0.09
CA MET A 24 -4.25 3.62 -1.21
C MET A 24 -5.59 4.34 -1.49
N PRO A 25 -5.59 5.54 -2.11
CA PRO A 25 -6.80 6.34 -2.29
C PRO A 25 -7.67 5.89 -3.48
N GLU A 26 -7.40 4.75 -4.11
CA GLU A 26 -8.12 4.24 -5.29
C GLU A 26 -9.63 4.14 -5.06
N VAL A 27 -10.05 3.76 -3.85
CA VAL A 27 -11.47 3.65 -3.48
C VAL A 27 -12.19 4.99 -3.57
N LEU A 28 -11.48 6.10 -3.34
CA LEU A 28 -12.07 7.44 -3.39
C LEU A 28 -12.41 7.88 -4.83
N ILE A 29 -11.84 7.23 -5.84
CA ILE A 29 -12.13 7.49 -7.26
C ILE A 29 -12.94 6.36 -7.92
N GLY A 30 -13.53 5.47 -7.13
CA GLY A 30 -14.35 4.36 -7.63
C GLY A 30 -13.55 3.16 -8.14
N LEU A 31 -12.26 3.09 -7.82
CA LEU A 31 -11.41 1.93 -8.09
C LEU A 31 -11.21 1.09 -6.82
N PHE A 32 -10.42 0.02 -6.91
CA PHE A 32 -10.04 -0.81 -5.78
C PHE A 32 -8.52 -0.72 -5.55
N PRO A 33 -8.01 -0.97 -4.33
CA PRO A 33 -6.57 -1.02 -4.09
C PRO A 33 -5.92 -2.12 -4.93
N ASP A 34 -5.06 -1.73 -5.86
CA ASP A 34 -4.44 -2.60 -6.85
C ASP A 34 -2.95 -2.86 -6.51
N VAL A 35 -2.14 -3.30 -7.50
CA VAL A 35 -0.69 -3.55 -7.36
C VAL A 35 -0.32 -4.43 -6.15
N GLY A 36 -1.10 -5.50 -5.95
CA GLY A 36 -0.87 -6.47 -4.88
C GLY A 36 -1.35 -6.02 -3.49
N ALA A 37 -2.09 -4.91 -3.38
CA ALA A 37 -2.69 -4.46 -2.12
C ALA A 37 -3.53 -5.54 -1.44
N SER A 38 -4.32 -6.30 -2.20
CA SER A 38 -5.06 -7.45 -1.66
C SER A 38 -4.17 -8.53 -1.05
N TYR A 39 -2.90 -8.65 -1.45
CA TYR A 39 -1.95 -9.61 -0.88
C TYR A 39 -1.32 -9.09 0.42
N PHE A 40 -0.78 -7.88 0.41
CA PHE A 40 -0.06 -7.36 1.58
C PHE A 40 -0.99 -6.79 2.65
N LEU A 41 -2.10 -6.13 2.27
CA LEU A 41 -3.06 -5.58 3.24
C LEU A 41 -3.77 -6.70 4.01
N SER A 42 -4.10 -7.81 3.36
CA SER A 42 -4.74 -8.97 4.02
C SER A 42 -3.84 -9.71 5.00
N ARG A 43 -2.53 -9.43 4.99
CA ARG A 43 -1.51 -10.05 5.85
C ARG A 43 -0.95 -9.09 6.89
N LEU A 44 -1.48 -7.88 6.98
CA LEU A 44 -1.11 -6.95 8.05
C LEU A 44 -1.54 -7.53 9.41
N PRO A 45 -0.76 -7.28 10.47
CA PRO A 45 -1.15 -7.69 11.81
C PRO A 45 -2.39 -6.90 12.26
N GLY A 46 -3.38 -7.61 12.78
CA GLY A 46 -4.60 -7.02 13.31
C GLY A 46 -5.84 -7.51 12.57
N PHE A 47 -6.57 -8.40 13.23
CA PHE A 47 -8.00 -8.70 13.13
C PHE A 47 -8.27 -9.71 14.27
N LEU A 48 -8.63 -9.18 15.44
CA LEU A 48 -9.33 -9.91 16.51
C LEU A 48 -10.70 -9.26 16.67
#